data_AF-A0A399EUL4-F1
#
_entry.id   AF-A0A399EUL4-F1
#
_cell.length_a   1.000
_cell.length_b   1.000
_cell.length_c   1.000
_cell.angle_alpha   90.00
_cell.angle_beta   90.00
_cell.angle_gamma   90.00
#
_symmetry.space_group_name_H-M   'P 1'
#
loop_
_entity.id
_entity.type
_entity.pdbx_description
1 polymer ?
#
loop_
_entity_poly.entity_id
_entity_poly.type
_entity_poly.pdbx_seq_one_letter_code
_entity_poly.pdbx_strand_id
1 'polypeptide(L)'
;MSVALSLLIAFVIGYLAELTGWLRPKAAWAAAVVGGIPLALGGLEAALVVIFFVAVGTAASRLNPRSRDRAGRTAFQVLANGLPAAIGLALGSPAFFLGAYAAALADTLATEVGSRSRWAWHPLRGRVESGTNAAVSGPGSLALVLGAFWMAPWAFALGLPAGPVVLGGIAGAVWDTVLGLLEDRYPWWSNDLTNLLATSLGGCVAWTVSRLTS
;
A
#
# COMPACT_ATOMS: atom_id res chain seq x y z
N MET A 1 -13.30 12.38 17.09
CA MET A 1 -14.00 13.14 16.02
C MET A 1 -15.16 12.28 15.51
N SER A 2 -16.29 12.85 15.07
CA SER A 2 -17.37 12.01 14.53
C SER A 2 -16.93 11.33 13.22
N VAL A 3 -17.45 10.13 12.95
CA VAL A 3 -17.17 9.40 11.70
C VAL A 3 -17.58 10.24 10.50
N ALA A 4 -18.76 10.86 10.54
CA ALA A 4 -19.26 11.72 9.46
C ALA A 4 -18.32 12.90 9.15
N LEU A 5 -17.81 13.60 10.18
CA LEU A 5 -16.86 14.69 9.99
C LEU A 5 -15.53 14.19 9.42
N SER A 6 -15.05 13.04 9.88
CA SER A 6 -13.79 12.43 9.41
C SER A 6 -13.88 11.99 7.94
N LEU A 7 -14.98 11.37 7.54
CA LEU A 7 -15.27 11.01 6.15
C LEU A 7 -15.37 12.26 5.27
N LEU A 8 -16.03 13.32 5.74
CA LEU A 8 -16.13 14.58 5.00
C LEU A 8 -14.75 15.22 4.79
N ILE A 9 -13.93 15.31 5.84
CA ILE A 9 -12.56 15.84 5.74
C ILE A 9 -11.74 15.02 4.73
N ALA A 10 -11.78 13.68 4.84
CA ALA A 10 -11.06 12.81 3.93
C ALA A 10 -11.59 12.88 2.49
N PHE A 11 -12.90 13.08 2.29
CA PHE A 11 -13.49 13.32 0.98
C PHE A 11 -12.98 14.63 0.37
N VAL A 12 -12.94 15.73 1.15
CA VAL A 12 -12.42 17.02 0.68
C VAL A 12 -10.95 16.88 0.26
N ILE A 13 -10.12 16.24 1.08
CA ILE A 13 -8.72 15.96 0.75
C ILE A 13 -8.62 15.09 -0.52
N GLY A 14 -9.43 14.03 -0.62
CA GLY A 14 -9.49 13.16 -1.80
C GLY A 14 -9.91 13.90 -3.06
N TYR A 15 -10.86 14.83 -2.95
CA TYR A 15 -11.30 15.66 -4.06
C TYR A 15 -10.21 16.63 -4.52
N LEU A 16 -9.48 17.26 -3.59
CA LEU A 16 -8.28 18.05 -3.92
C LEU A 16 -7.20 17.19 -4.59
N ALA A 17 -7.04 15.93 -4.17
CA ALA A 17 -6.14 14.98 -4.80
C ALA A 17 -6.58 14.61 -6.23
N GLU A 18 -7.89 14.56 -6.53
CA GLU A 18 -8.38 14.45 -7.91
C GLU A 18 -8.04 15.68 -8.74
N LEU A 19 -8.29 16.88 -8.22
CA LEU A 19 -8.02 18.14 -8.92
C LEU A 19 -6.54 18.32 -9.26
N THR A 20 -5.64 17.77 -8.43
CA THR A 20 -4.20 17.80 -8.65
C THR A 20 -3.70 16.62 -9.49
N GLY A 21 -4.56 15.67 -9.87
CA GLY A 21 -4.24 14.49 -10.66
C GLY A 21 -3.48 13.39 -9.90
N TRP A 22 -3.57 13.36 -8.57
CA TRP A 22 -3.03 12.29 -7.73
C TRP A 22 -3.99 11.10 -7.73
N LEU A 23 -5.28 11.39 -7.82
CA LEU A 23 -6.35 10.44 -8.02
C LEU A 23 -7.00 10.65 -9.39
N ARG A 24 -7.52 9.57 -9.97
CA ARG A 24 -8.36 9.66 -11.16
C ARG A 24 -9.73 10.25 -10.78
N PRO A 25 -10.46 10.85 -11.73
CA PRO A 25 -11.81 11.33 -11.47
C PRO A 25 -12.70 10.24 -10.86
N LYS A 26 -13.52 10.61 -9.87
CA LYS A 26 -14.45 9.71 -9.15
C LYS A 26 -13.79 8.69 -8.21
N ALA A 27 -12.59 8.96 -7.71
CA ALA A 27 -11.90 8.17 -6.70
C ALA A 27 -11.90 8.80 -5.28
N ALA A 28 -12.36 10.05 -5.12
CA ALA A 28 -12.38 10.78 -3.87
C ALA A 28 -13.21 10.09 -2.78
N TRP A 29 -14.29 9.39 -3.16
CA TRP A 29 -15.09 8.60 -2.22
C TRP A 29 -14.30 7.42 -1.63
N ALA A 30 -13.41 6.79 -2.41
CA ALA A 30 -12.56 5.72 -1.91
C ALA A 30 -11.52 6.28 -0.93
N ALA A 31 -10.96 7.45 -1.23
CA ALA A 31 -10.10 8.17 -0.31
C ALA A 31 -10.84 8.61 0.97
N ALA A 32 -12.13 8.96 0.87
CA ALA A 32 -12.96 9.27 2.03
C ALA A 32 -13.09 8.06 2.98
N VAL A 33 -13.32 6.86 2.44
CA VAL A 33 -13.39 5.63 3.23
C VAL A 33 -12.02 5.30 3.84
N VAL A 34 -10.99 5.24 3.01
CA VAL A 34 -9.64 4.77 3.39
C VAL A 34 -8.90 5.76 4.29
N GLY A 35 -9.14 7.07 4.15
CA GLY A 35 -8.56 8.09 5.02
C GLY A 35 -9.46 8.48 6.19
N GLY A 36 -10.78 8.48 5.98
CA GLY A 36 -11.74 8.95 6.98
C GLY A 36 -11.99 7.95 8.10
N ILE A 37 -11.98 6.63 7.82
CA ILE A 37 -12.06 5.60 8.88
C ILE A 37 -10.84 5.70 9.81
N PRO A 38 -9.58 5.71 9.31
CA PRO A 38 -8.42 5.89 10.18
C PRO A 38 -8.43 7.19 10.95
N LEU A 39 -8.85 8.30 10.34
CA LEU A 39 -8.96 9.58 11.02
C LEU A 39 -10.01 9.56 12.15
N ALA A 40 -11.14 8.86 11.94
CA ALA A 40 -12.19 8.75 12.94
C ALA A 40 -11.78 7.90 14.15
N LEU A 41 -11.09 6.78 13.88
CA LEU A 41 -10.82 5.74 14.88
C LEU A 41 -9.43 5.81 15.49
N GLY A 42 -8.41 6.12 14.70
CA GLY A 42 -7.01 6.22 15.11
C GLY A 42 -6.47 7.64 15.20
N GLY A 43 -7.34 8.65 15.02
CA GLY A 43 -6.97 10.06 15.21
C GLY A 43 -6.06 10.61 14.13
N LEU A 44 -5.34 11.68 14.48
CA LEU A 44 -4.47 12.40 13.56
C LEU A 44 -3.26 11.53 13.17
N GLU A 45 -2.75 10.74 14.09
CA GLU A 45 -1.61 9.84 13.90
C GLU A 45 -1.89 8.82 12.79
N ALA A 46 -3.05 8.15 12.85
CA ALA A 46 -3.45 7.22 11.81
C ALA A 46 -3.72 7.93 10.47
N ALA A 47 -4.32 9.12 10.48
CA ALA A 47 -4.51 9.90 9.26
C ALA A 47 -3.19 10.31 8.60
N LEU A 48 -2.17 10.68 9.40
CA LEU A 48 -0.85 11.03 8.92
C LEU A 48 -0.12 9.83 8.27
N VAL A 49 -0.35 8.61 8.77
CA VAL A 49 0.12 7.38 8.10
C VAL A 49 -0.47 7.26 6.69
N VAL A 50 -1.78 7.49 6.53
CA VAL A 50 -2.43 7.45 5.20
C VAL A 50 -1.88 8.54 4.28
N ILE A 51 -1.74 9.77 4.80
CA ILE A 51 -1.19 10.90 4.03
C ILE A 51 0.24 10.61 3.59
N PHE A 52 1.08 10.06 4.49
CA PHE A 52 2.45 9.67 4.18
C PHE A 52 2.50 8.64 3.05
N PHE A 53 1.73 7.56 3.15
CA PHE A 53 1.62 6.55 2.10
C PHE A 53 1.21 7.16 0.76
N VAL A 54 0.14 7.98 0.75
CA VAL A 54 -0.36 8.60 -0.48
C VAL A 54 0.67 9.55 -1.09
N ALA A 55 1.33 10.38 -0.28
CA ALA A 55 2.33 11.33 -0.74
C ALA A 55 3.54 10.62 -1.35
N VAL A 56 4.11 9.64 -0.64
CA VAL A 56 5.28 8.90 -1.11
C VAL A 56 4.93 8.06 -2.35
N GLY A 57 3.81 7.32 -2.31
CA GLY A 57 3.37 6.50 -3.44
C GLY A 57 3.12 7.35 -4.69
N THR A 58 2.44 8.49 -4.54
CA THR A 58 2.20 9.40 -5.67
C THR A 58 3.49 10.00 -6.20
N ALA A 59 4.41 10.40 -5.33
CA ALA A 59 5.72 10.90 -5.75
C ALA A 59 6.48 9.85 -6.55
N ALA A 60 6.52 8.59 -6.08
CA ALA A 60 7.16 7.49 -6.79
C ALA A 60 6.57 7.27 -8.19
N SER A 61 5.24 7.19 -8.30
CA SER A 61 4.56 7.03 -9.59
C SER A 61 4.76 8.21 -10.54
N ARG A 62 4.79 9.45 -10.03
CA ARG A 62 5.01 10.65 -10.86
C ARG A 62 6.43 10.80 -11.37
N LEU A 63 7.41 10.38 -10.55
CA LEU A 63 8.83 10.42 -10.90
C LEU A 63 9.24 9.26 -11.82
N ASN A 64 8.38 8.25 -12.00
CA ASN A 64 8.60 7.16 -12.93
C ASN A 64 7.88 7.40 -14.26
N PRO A 65 8.61 7.66 -15.37
CA PRO A 65 7.99 7.87 -16.67
C PRO A 65 7.24 6.66 -17.22
N ARG A 66 7.53 5.46 -16.72
CA ARG A 66 6.89 4.19 -17.12
C ARG A 66 5.70 3.79 -16.23
N SER A 67 5.39 4.59 -15.20
CA SER A 67 4.30 4.26 -14.27
C SER A 67 2.95 4.33 -14.96
N ARG A 68 2.12 3.30 -14.73
CA ARG A 68 0.71 3.28 -15.13
C ARG A 68 -0.16 4.21 -14.26
N ASP A 69 0.34 4.55 -13.07
CA ASP A 69 -0.33 5.37 -12.06
C ASP A 69 0.13 6.83 -12.10
N ARG A 70 0.99 7.21 -13.06
CA ARG A 70 1.47 8.59 -13.24
C ARG A 70 0.33 9.60 -13.41
N ALA A 71 -0.77 9.18 -14.03
CA ALA A 71 -1.98 9.96 -14.24
C ALA A 71 -3.00 9.84 -13.09
N GLY A 72 -2.58 9.30 -11.95
CA GLY A 72 -3.39 9.11 -10.75
C GLY A 72 -3.97 7.71 -10.63
N ARG A 73 -4.28 7.36 -9.37
CA ARG A 73 -4.85 6.06 -8.97
C ARG A 73 -6.37 6.04 -9.07
N THR A 74 -6.92 4.90 -9.48
CA THR A 74 -8.37 4.66 -9.53
C THR A 74 -8.96 4.42 -8.13
N ALA A 75 -10.29 4.49 -8.02
CA ALA A 75 -10.98 4.16 -6.78
C ALA A 75 -10.66 2.73 -6.28
N PHE A 76 -10.61 1.75 -7.19
CA PHE A 76 -10.31 0.36 -6.85
C PHE A 76 -8.88 0.19 -6.35
N GLN A 77 -7.90 0.86 -6.96
CA GLN A 77 -6.52 0.85 -6.47
C GLN A 77 -6.38 1.49 -5.08
N VAL A 78 -7.15 2.54 -4.79
CA VAL A 78 -7.18 3.17 -3.46
C VAL A 78 -7.77 2.21 -2.42
N LEU A 79 -8.88 1.55 -2.75
CA LEU A 79 -9.50 0.56 -1.87
C LEU A 79 -8.61 -0.67 -1.67
N ALA A 80 -8.05 -1.23 -2.74
CA ALA A 80 -7.19 -2.40 -2.69
C ALA A 80 -6.00 -2.19 -1.74
N ASN A 81 -5.37 -1.02 -1.80
CA ASN A 81 -4.20 -0.73 -0.99
C ASN A 81 -4.53 -0.29 0.44
N GLY A 82 -5.70 0.31 0.68
CA GLY A 82 -5.98 1.00 1.95
C GLY A 82 -7.18 0.48 2.73
N LEU A 83 -8.13 -0.19 2.10
CA LEU A 83 -9.31 -0.73 2.78
C LEU A 83 -8.94 -1.83 3.79
N PRO A 84 -8.01 -2.76 3.53
CA PRO A 84 -7.57 -3.72 4.53
C PRO A 84 -7.06 -3.05 5.80
N ALA A 85 -6.23 -2.02 5.65
CA ALA A 85 -5.74 -1.22 6.78
C ALA A 85 -6.90 -0.58 7.56
N ALA A 86 -7.83 0.10 6.87
CA ALA A 86 -8.98 0.74 7.49
C ALA A 86 -9.86 -0.26 8.27
N ILE A 87 -10.10 -1.45 7.72
CA ILE A 87 -10.83 -2.54 8.39
C ILE A 87 -10.03 -3.04 9.60
N GLY A 88 -8.73 -3.28 9.47
CA GLY A 88 -7.88 -3.71 10.58
C GLY A 88 -7.91 -2.75 11.76
N LEU A 89 -7.89 -1.44 11.48
CA LEU A 89 -8.04 -0.42 12.52
C LEU A 89 -9.46 -0.40 13.12
N ALA A 90 -10.49 -0.57 12.30
CA ALA A 90 -11.87 -0.68 12.77
C ALA A 90 -12.12 -1.91 13.66
N LEU A 91 -11.35 -2.98 13.46
CA LEU A 91 -11.33 -4.16 14.32
C LEU A 91 -10.41 -4.00 15.55
N GLY A 92 -9.88 -2.80 15.80
CA GLY A 92 -9.05 -2.51 16.98
C GLY A 92 -7.61 -3.00 16.87
N SER A 93 -7.08 -3.17 15.65
CA SER A 93 -5.70 -3.63 15.42
C SER A 93 -4.84 -2.57 14.72
N PRO A 94 -4.19 -1.66 15.48
CA PRO A 94 -3.21 -0.73 14.93
C PRO A 94 -2.00 -1.43 14.26
N ALA A 95 -1.62 -2.61 14.77
CA ALA A 95 -0.57 -3.44 14.17
C ALA A 95 -0.96 -3.95 12.77
N PHE A 96 -2.21 -4.40 12.59
CA PHE A 96 -2.70 -4.78 11.27
C PHE A 96 -2.72 -3.57 10.34
N PHE A 97 -3.30 -2.45 10.81
CA PHE A 97 -3.39 -1.21 10.05
C PHE A 97 -2.04 -0.77 9.50
N LEU A 98 -1.03 -0.71 10.37
CA LEU A 98 0.27 -0.21 9.97
C LEU A 98 1.06 -1.23 9.13
N GLY A 99 0.93 -2.53 9.41
CA GLY A 99 1.51 -3.59 8.58
C GLY A 99 0.94 -3.65 7.16
N ALA A 100 -0.37 -3.42 7.01
CA ALA A 100 -1.02 -3.37 5.71
C ALA A 100 -0.52 -2.16 4.87
N TYR A 101 -0.38 -0.97 5.48
CA TYR A 101 0.22 0.18 4.79
C TYR A 101 1.71 -0.01 4.51
N ALA A 102 2.45 -0.71 5.37
CA ALA A 102 3.83 -1.09 5.09
C ALA A 102 3.95 -1.99 3.87
N ALA A 103 3.02 -2.94 3.69
CA ALA A 103 3.00 -3.80 2.52
C ALA A 103 2.65 -2.98 1.26
N ALA A 104 1.61 -2.15 1.33
CA ALA A 104 1.19 -1.30 0.22
C ALA A 104 2.31 -0.34 -0.24
N LEU A 105 3.03 0.28 0.71
CA LEU A 105 4.12 1.19 0.40
C LEU A 105 5.34 0.45 -0.18
N ALA A 106 5.73 -0.66 0.45
CA ALA A 106 6.83 -1.50 -0.01
C ALA A 106 6.61 -1.98 -1.44
N ASP A 107 5.41 -2.49 -1.74
CA ASP A 107 5.04 -2.94 -3.08
C ASP A 107 5.04 -1.78 -4.10
N THR A 108 4.40 -0.66 -3.76
CA THR A 108 4.38 0.53 -4.62
C THR A 108 5.80 0.96 -4.99
N LEU A 109 6.71 1.07 -4.00
CA LEU A 109 8.08 1.48 -4.26
C LEU A 109 8.86 0.41 -5.04
N ALA A 110 8.63 -0.87 -4.78
CA ALA A 110 9.22 -1.97 -5.52
C ALA A 110 8.89 -1.91 -7.00
N THR A 111 7.62 -1.68 -7.33
CA THR A 111 7.12 -1.58 -8.71
C THR A 111 7.63 -0.31 -9.40
N GLU A 112 7.54 0.83 -8.73
CA GLU A 112 7.91 2.13 -9.33
C GLU A 112 9.43 2.28 -9.53
N VAL A 113 10.23 1.83 -8.57
CA VAL A 113 11.70 1.83 -8.71
C VAL A 113 12.14 0.68 -9.62
N GLY A 114 11.54 -0.51 -9.47
CA GLY A 114 11.95 -1.71 -10.18
C GLY A 114 11.72 -1.63 -11.69
N SER A 115 10.60 -1.06 -12.13
CA SER A 115 10.26 -0.90 -13.56
C SER A 115 11.25 -0.03 -14.35
N ARG A 116 12.12 0.73 -13.67
CA ARG A 116 13.22 1.51 -14.28
C ARG A 116 14.46 0.68 -14.60
N SER A 117 14.54 -0.54 -14.08
CA SER A 117 15.62 -1.47 -14.38
C SER A 117 15.64 -1.87 -15.86
N ARG A 118 16.81 -2.27 -16.35
CA ARG A 118 16.95 -2.79 -17.73
C ARG A 118 16.36 -4.19 -17.89
N TRP A 119 16.36 -4.98 -16.83
CA TRP A 119 15.84 -6.35 -16.80
C TRP A 119 15.31 -6.66 -15.40
N ALA A 120 14.46 -7.68 -15.33
CA ALA A 120 13.93 -8.25 -14.10
C ALA A 120 13.95 -9.78 -14.17
N TRP A 121 13.81 -10.44 -13.04
CA TRP A 121 13.68 -11.88 -12.92
C TRP A 121 12.23 -12.25 -12.65
N HIS A 122 11.66 -13.08 -13.51
CA HIS A 122 10.32 -13.63 -13.36
C HIS A 122 10.41 -15.07 -12.81
N PRO A 123 9.70 -15.41 -11.72
CA PRO A 123 9.81 -16.73 -11.07
C PRO A 123 9.62 -17.92 -12.01
N LEU A 124 8.76 -17.80 -13.02
CA LEU A 124 8.45 -18.88 -13.97
C LEU A 124 9.16 -18.77 -15.33
N ARG A 125 9.77 -17.62 -15.65
CA ARG A 125 10.30 -17.33 -17.01
C ARG A 125 11.79 -16.98 -17.01
N GLY A 126 12.41 -16.83 -15.84
CA GLY A 126 13.79 -16.37 -15.71
C GLY A 126 13.92 -14.89 -16.07
N ARG A 127 14.96 -14.53 -16.83
CA ARG A 127 15.22 -13.12 -17.17
C ARG A 127 14.21 -12.58 -18.18
N VAL A 128 13.55 -11.49 -17.83
CA VAL A 128 12.53 -10.79 -18.64
C VAL A 128 12.77 -9.28 -18.67
N GLU A 129 11.98 -8.56 -19.48
CA GLU A 129 11.96 -7.09 -19.47
C GLU A 129 11.38 -6.56 -18.15
N SER A 130 11.93 -5.45 -17.64
CA SER A 130 11.40 -4.86 -16.41
C SER A 130 10.00 -4.26 -16.62
N GLY A 131 9.14 -4.40 -15.62
CA GLY A 131 7.72 -4.06 -15.74
C GLY A 131 6.85 -5.20 -16.29
N THR A 132 7.45 -6.37 -16.58
CA THR A 132 6.68 -7.62 -16.73
C THR A 132 6.00 -7.94 -15.41
N ASN A 133 4.74 -8.40 -15.49
CA ASN A 133 3.98 -8.78 -14.30
C ASN A 133 4.73 -9.82 -13.44
N ALA A 134 4.62 -9.73 -12.11
CA ALA A 134 5.31 -10.59 -11.14
C ALA A 134 6.85 -10.69 -11.30
N ALA A 135 7.48 -9.81 -12.09
CA ALA A 135 8.93 -9.80 -12.27
C ALA A 135 9.60 -8.89 -11.24
N VAL A 136 10.64 -9.40 -10.59
CA VAL A 136 11.40 -8.70 -9.55
C VAL A 136 12.76 -8.25 -10.07
N SER A 137 13.13 -7.01 -9.81
CA SER A 137 14.46 -6.49 -10.15
C SER A 137 15.23 -6.12 -8.88
N GLY A 138 16.57 -6.14 -8.93
CA GLY A 138 17.41 -5.79 -7.78
C GLY A 138 17.05 -4.43 -7.14
N PRO A 139 16.95 -3.33 -7.91
CA PRO A 139 16.50 -2.04 -7.39
C PRO A 139 15.10 -2.08 -6.78
N GLY A 140 14.17 -2.84 -7.38
CA GLY A 140 12.83 -3.04 -6.84
C GLY A 140 12.84 -3.77 -5.50
N SER A 141 13.63 -4.84 -5.37
CA SER A 141 13.79 -5.58 -4.11
C SER A 141 14.40 -4.72 -3.00
N LEU A 142 15.36 -3.84 -3.32
CA LEU A 142 15.89 -2.88 -2.36
C LEU A 142 14.82 -1.85 -1.95
N ALA A 143 14.08 -1.30 -2.91
CA ALA A 143 13.00 -0.35 -2.66
C ALA A 143 11.86 -0.95 -1.82
N LEU A 144 11.56 -2.24 -2.01
CA LEU A 144 10.62 -3.01 -1.18
C LEU A 144 11.04 -2.96 0.29
N VAL A 145 12.28 -3.36 0.58
CA VAL A 145 12.81 -3.39 1.95
C VAL A 145 12.80 -1.97 2.54
N LEU A 146 13.32 -0.98 1.82
CA LEU A 146 13.35 0.41 2.28
C LEU A 146 11.94 0.97 2.53
N GLY A 147 10.97 0.67 1.67
CA GLY A 147 9.58 1.07 1.83
C GLY A 147 8.94 0.51 3.10
N ALA A 148 9.21 -0.76 3.42
CA ALA A 148 8.76 -1.35 4.68
C ALA A 148 9.41 -0.66 5.89
N PHE A 149 10.72 -0.36 5.81
CA PHE A 149 11.43 0.37 6.88
C PHE A 149 10.95 1.81 7.06
N TRP A 150 10.49 2.48 5.99
CA TRP A 150 9.92 3.84 6.08
C TRP A 150 8.63 3.90 6.90
N MET A 151 7.98 2.75 7.14
CA MET A 151 6.83 2.68 8.03
C MET A 151 7.20 2.47 9.52
N ALA A 152 8.45 2.13 9.83
CA ALA A 152 8.89 1.90 11.20
C ALA A 152 8.71 3.11 12.15
N PRO A 153 9.00 4.37 11.75
CA PRO A 153 8.78 5.53 12.61
C PRO A 153 7.33 5.68 13.10
N TRP A 154 6.37 5.33 12.25
CA TRP A 154 4.94 5.39 12.57
C TRP A 154 4.52 4.33 13.59
N ALA A 155 5.28 3.24 13.74
CA ALA A 155 5.03 2.24 14.77
C ALA A 155 5.20 2.87 16.16
N PHE A 156 6.25 3.66 16.36
CA PHE A 156 6.47 4.38 17.61
C PHE A 156 5.38 5.41 17.89
N ALA A 157 4.92 6.13 16.86
CA ALA A 157 3.82 7.09 16.98
C ALA A 157 2.49 6.44 17.41
N LEU A 158 2.28 5.17 17.05
CA LEU A 158 1.09 4.38 17.41
C LEU A 158 1.32 3.47 18.63
N GLY A 159 2.48 3.56 19.31
CA GLY A 159 2.80 2.74 20.49
C GLY A 159 3.03 1.26 20.18
N LEU A 160 3.51 0.93 18.99
CA LEU A 160 3.74 -0.43 18.49
C LEU A 160 5.23 -0.74 18.34
N PRO A 161 5.64 -2.02 18.49
CA PRO A 161 6.97 -2.44 18.08
C PRO A 161 7.14 -2.31 16.56
N ALA A 162 8.26 -1.75 16.12
CA ALA A 162 8.55 -1.54 14.69
C ALA A 162 8.83 -2.84 13.93
N GLY A 163 9.42 -3.85 14.58
CA GLY A 163 9.80 -5.13 13.96
C GLY A 163 8.64 -5.82 13.23
N PRO A 164 7.50 -6.08 13.90
CA PRO A 164 6.31 -6.67 13.28
C PRO A 164 5.80 -5.89 12.06
N VAL A 165 5.84 -4.56 12.09
CA VAL A 165 5.40 -3.70 10.99
C VAL A 165 6.29 -3.88 9.76
N VAL A 166 7.61 -3.85 9.95
CA VAL A 166 8.57 -4.05 8.85
C VAL A 166 8.45 -5.46 8.28
N LEU A 167 8.33 -6.48 9.12
CA LEU A 167 8.13 -7.87 8.69
C LEU A 167 6.82 -8.04 7.91
N GLY A 168 5.73 -7.42 8.37
CA GLY A 168 4.45 -7.41 7.65
C GLY A 168 4.57 -6.72 6.29
N GLY A 169 5.28 -5.58 6.24
CA GLY A 169 5.49 -4.87 4.98
C GLY A 169 6.27 -5.68 3.96
N ILE A 170 7.37 -6.31 4.37
CA ILE A 170 8.17 -7.17 3.50
C ILE A 170 7.36 -8.40 3.07
N ALA A 171 6.70 -9.09 4.01
CA ALA A 171 5.94 -10.30 3.72
C ALA A 171 4.78 -10.03 2.74
N GLY A 172 4.02 -8.95 2.95
CA GLY A 172 2.93 -8.58 2.06
C GLY A 172 3.41 -8.27 0.65
N ALA A 173 4.46 -7.46 0.49
CA ALA A 173 4.99 -7.11 -0.83
C ALA A 173 5.66 -8.30 -1.56
N VAL A 174 6.32 -9.20 -0.83
CA VAL A 174 6.81 -10.47 -1.43
C VAL A 174 5.63 -11.34 -1.88
N TRP A 175 4.56 -11.38 -1.10
CA TRP A 175 3.37 -12.15 -1.45
C TRP A 175 2.62 -11.58 -2.65
N ASP A 176 2.66 -10.25 -2.85
CA ASP A 176 2.14 -9.60 -4.05
C ASP A 176 2.76 -10.20 -5.32
N THR A 177 4.08 -10.34 -5.35
CA THR A 177 4.80 -10.99 -6.48
C THR A 177 4.32 -12.42 -6.72
N VAL A 178 4.05 -13.19 -5.66
CA VAL A 178 3.57 -14.57 -5.76
C VAL A 178 2.14 -14.61 -6.29
N LEU A 179 1.26 -13.75 -5.77
CA LEU A 179 -0.13 -13.65 -6.21
C LEU A 179 -0.25 -13.09 -7.64
N GLY A 180 0.66 -12.20 -8.06
CA GLY A 180 0.71 -11.65 -9.41
C GLY A 180 0.95 -12.71 -10.47
N LEU A 181 1.52 -13.87 -10.13
CA LEU A 181 1.61 -15.02 -11.06
C LEU A 181 0.22 -15.55 -11.47
N LEU A 182 -0.83 -15.27 -10.69
CA LEU A 182 -2.19 -15.69 -10.97
C LEU A 182 -2.90 -14.76 -11.97
N GLU A 183 -2.48 -13.50 -12.09
CA GLU A 183 -3.02 -12.54 -13.07
C GLU A 183 -2.78 -13.00 -14.51
N ASP A 184 -1.61 -13.55 -14.79
CA ASP A 184 -1.28 -14.11 -16.10
C ASP A 184 -2.05 -15.41 -16.40
N ARG A 185 -2.63 -16.05 -15.37
CA ARG A 185 -3.29 -17.35 -15.47
C ARG A 185 -4.81 -17.28 -15.48
N TYR A 186 -5.40 -16.32 -14.77
CA TYR A 186 -6.84 -16.22 -14.58
C TYR A 186 -7.35 -14.84 -15.02
N PRO A 187 -8.18 -14.74 -16.09
CA PRO A 187 -8.63 -13.46 -16.64
C PRO A 187 -9.42 -12.56 -15.67
N TRP A 188 -10.02 -13.16 -14.63
CA TRP A 188 -10.79 -12.44 -13.61
C TRP A 188 -9.92 -12.00 -12.42
N TRP A 189 -8.66 -12.45 -12.34
CA TRP A 189 -7.73 -12.08 -11.29
C TRP A 189 -7.06 -10.76 -11.67
N SER A 190 -7.44 -9.68 -10.99
CA SER A 190 -6.92 -8.34 -11.25
C SER A 190 -5.79 -7.97 -10.30
N ASN A 191 -4.95 -7.01 -10.72
CA ASN A 191 -3.94 -6.39 -9.85
C ASN A 191 -4.56 -5.76 -8.59
N ASP A 192 -5.78 -5.24 -8.66
CA ASP A 192 -6.46 -4.71 -7.47
C ASP A 192 -6.78 -5.83 -6.46
N LEU A 193 -7.11 -7.04 -6.93
CA LEU A 193 -7.30 -8.21 -6.06
C LEU A 193 -5.98 -8.68 -5.44
N THR A 194 -4.90 -8.73 -6.25
CA THR A 194 -3.54 -9.03 -5.78
C THR A 194 -3.14 -8.09 -4.64
N ASN A 195 -3.22 -6.77 -4.89
CA ASN A 195 -2.91 -5.74 -3.90
C ASN A 195 -3.76 -5.89 -2.62
N LEU A 196 -5.07 -6.13 -2.76
CA LEU A 196 -5.98 -6.31 -1.61
C LEU A 196 -5.54 -7.49 -0.72
N LEU A 197 -5.19 -8.63 -1.34
CA LEU A 197 -4.76 -9.83 -0.63
C LEU A 197 -3.36 -9.66 -0.02
N ALA A 198 -2.42 -9.07 -0.76
CA ALA A 198 -1.06 -8.81 -0.31
C ALA A 198 -1.02 -7.85 0.89
N THR A 199 -1.78 -6.75 0.83
CA THR A 199 -1.88 -5.79 1.94
C THR A 199 -2.59 -6.39 3.16
N SER A 200 -3.64 -7.18 2.94
CA SER A 200 -4.28 -7.96 4.01
C SER A 200 -3.29 -8.92 4.69
N LEU A 201 -2.47 -9.62 3.91
CA LEU A 201 -1.45 -10.53 4.44
C LEU A 201 -0.38 -9.77 5.24
N GLY A 202 0.08 -8.62 4.75
CA GLY A 202 1.03 -7.78 5.48
C GLY A 202 0.48 -7.33 6.85
N GLY A 203 -0.80 -6.95 6.89
CA GLY A 203 -1.51 -6.66 8.14
C GLY A 203 -1.60 -7.87 9.07
N CYS A 204 -1.98 -9.04 8.56
CA CYS A 204 -2.04 -10.29 9.33
C CYS A 204 -0.69 -10.67 9.96
N VAL A 205 0.40 -10.56 9.19
CA VAL A 205 1.75 -10.85 9.68
C VAL A 205 2.14 -9.88 10.79
N ALA A 206 1.97 -8.58 10.58
CA ALA A 206 2.31 -7.58 11.61
C ALA A 206 1.50 -7.78 12.89
N TRP A 207 0.20 -8.04 12.77
CA TRP A 207 -0.66 -8.32 13.91
C TRP A 207 -0.23 -9.59 14.66
N THR A 208 0.00 -10.70 13.95
CA THR A 208 0.37 -11.98 14.56
C THR A 208 1.72 -11.87 15.26
N VAL A 209 2.74 -11.31 14.60
CA VAL A 209 4.08 -11.19 15.22
C VAL A 209 4.04 -10.24 16.41
N SER A 210 3.28 -9.14 16.34
CA SER A 210 3.14 -8.21 17.48
C SER A 210 2.60 -8.91 18.74
N ARG A 211 1.67 -9.87 18.59
CA ARG A 211 1.11 -10.66 19.68
C ARG A 211 2.10 -11.66 20.29
N LEU A 212 3.09 -12.11 19.52
CA LEU A 212 4.12 -13.06 19.98
C LEU A 212 5.28 -12.37 20.71
N THR A 213 5.44 -11.06 20.52
CA THR A 213 6.53 -10.26 21.09
C THR A 213 6.09 -9.30 22.19
N SER A 214 4.80 -9.33 22.57
CA SER A 214 4.21 -8.54 23.67
C SER A 214 4.11 -9.39 24.93
#